data_AF-A0AAN6GWU2-F1
#
_entry.id   AF-A0AAN6GWU2-F1
#
_cell.length_a   1.000
_cell.length_b   1.000
_cell.length_c   1.000
_cell.angle_alpha   90.00
_cell.angle_beta   90.00
_cell.angle_gamma   90.00
#
_symmetry.space_group_name_H-M   'P 1'
#
loop_
_entity.id
_entity.type
_entity.pdbx_description
1 polymer ?
#
loop_
_entity_poly.entity_id
_entity_poly.type
_entity_poly.pdbx_seq_one_letter_code
_entity_poly.pdbx_strand_id
1 'polypeptide(L)'
;MSGMTSQPSIGAIMASLEGGDLDPGLDAHNLRQIDHYWAQVRLLYSPFEAGLTGPDPEVYEHEIPGGQLTNLLFQAAQQGLGSQWAQTKKAYEQANDLLGDIVKVTPTSKVVGDLAQFM
;
A
#
# COMPACT_ATOMS: atom_id res chain seq x y z
N MET A 1 5.93 -6.68 9.39
CA MET A 1 6.10 -5.92 8.13
C MET A 1 4.92 -6.13 7.16
N SER A 2 3.70 -6.29 7.67
CA SER A 2 2.50 -6.66 6.91
C SER A 2 1.37 -5.66 7.14
N GLY A 3 0.31 -5.77 6.33
CA GLY A 3 -0.88 -4.93 6.40
C GLY A 3 -0.74 -3.61 5.63
N MET A 4 -1.86 -2.87 5.55
CA MET A 4 -1.92 -1.58 4.86
C MET A 4 -1.62 -1.72 3.37
N THR A 5 -0.58 -1.06 2.87
CA THR A 5 -0.09 -1.16 1.50
C THR A 5 0.86 -2.34 1.27
N SER A 6 1.21 -3.08 2.33
CA SER A 6 1.98 -4.33 2.27
C SER A 6 1.06 -5.54 2.10
N GLN A 7 1.66 -6.73 2.03
CA GLN A 7 0.95 -7.99 1.98
C GLN A 7 0.16 -8.27 3.28
N PRO A 8 -0.85 -9.14 3.24
CA PRO A 8 -1.54 -9.61 4.44
C PRO A 8 -0.59 -10.23 5.47
N SER A 9 -1.01 -10.27 6.73
CA SER A 9 -0.21 -10.88 7.80
C SER A 9 -0.13 -12.39 7.64
N ILE A 10 1.07 -12.92 7.39
CA ILE A 10 1.32 -14.36 7.33
C ILE A 10 0.94 -15.07 8.63
N GLY A 11 1.19 -14.45 9.79
CA GLY A 11 0.79 -15.02 11.08
C GLY A 11 -0.72 -15.11 11.25
N ALA A 12 -1.47 -14.12 10.76
CA ALA A 12 -2.93 -14.16 10.78
C ALA A 12 -3.48 -15.22 9.82
N ILE A 13 -2.90 -15.34 8.62
CA ILE A 13 -3.26 -16.39 7.66
C ILE A 13 -3.00 -17.77 8.25
N MET A 14 -1.82 -18.01 8.81
CA MET A 14 -1.49 -19.30 9.45
C MET A 14 -2.46 -19.65 10.57
N ALA A 15 -2.73 -18.71 11.49
CA ALA A 15 -3.68 -18.93 12.57
C ALA A 15 -5.11 -19.22 12.06
N SER A 16 -5.49 -18.67 10.90
CA SER A 16 -6.82 -18.94 10.30
C SER A 16 -6.94 -20.33 9.64
N LEU A 17 -5.80 -20.97 9.32
CA LEU A 17 -5.74 -22.27 8.65
C LEU A 17 -5.32 -23.41 9.58
N GLU A 18 -4.94 -23.09 10.82
CA GLU A 18 -4.42 -24.05 11.80
C GLU A 18 -5.39 -25.21 12.04
N GLY A 19 -4.89 -26.44 11.88
CA GLY A 19 -5.66 -27.68 12.07
C GLY A 19 -6.65 -28.01 10.95
N GLY A 20 -6.69 -27.23 9.87
CA GLY A 20 -7.49 -27.51 8.68
C GLY A 20 -6.73 -28.28 7.60
N ASP A 21 -7.44 -28.67 6.53
CA ASP A 21 -6.85 -29.40 5.39
C ASP A 21 -5.80 -28.60 4.61
N LEU A 22 -5.83 -27.28 4.74
CA LEU A 22 -4.90 -26.33 4.11
C LEU A 22 -3.85 -25.78 5.10
N ASP A 23 -3.70 -26.40 6.28
CA ASP A 23 -2.66 -26.00 7.24
C ASP A 23 -1.28 -26.13 6.58
N PRO A 24 -0.49 -25.03 6.48
CA PRO A 24 0.80 -25.05 5.81
C PRO A 24 1.89 -25.78 6.62
N GLY A 25 1.64 -26.14 7.88
CA GLY A 25 2.59 -26.86 8.73
C GLY A 25 3.86 -26.06 9.09
N LEU A 26 3.79 -24.73 9.02
CA LEU A 26 4.90 -23.83 9.36
C LEU A 26 5.00 -23.65 10.89
N ASP A 27 6.24 -23.52 11.39
CA ASP A 27 6.49 -23.32 12.81
C ASP A 27 6.12 -21.89 13.26
N ALA A 28 5.03 -21.78 14.02
CA ALA A 28 4.52 -20.50 14.53
C ALA A 28 5.47 -19.83 15.55
N HIS A 29 6.29 -20.60 16.29
CA HIS A 29 7.29 -20.03 17.19
C HIS A 29 8.39 -19.32 16.40
N ASN A 30 8.92 -19.97 15.37
CA ASN A 30 9.94 -19.38 14.51
C ASN A 30 9.42 -18.14 13.78
N LEU A 31 8.18 -18.17 13.30
CA LEU A 31 7.55 -17.00 12.68
C LEU A 31 7.50 -15.80 13.64
N ARG A 32 7.10 -16.02 14.90
CA ARG A 32 7.08 -14.94 15.91
C ARG A 32 8.48 -14.36 16.19
N GLN A 33 9.52 -15.20 16.19
CA GLN A 33 10.89 -14.70 16.34
C GLN A 33 11.30 -13.80 15.16
N ILE A 34 10.93 -14.18 13.93
CA ILE A 34 11.16 -13.37 12.73
C ILE A 34 10.39 -12.05 12.79
N ASP A 35 9.14 -12.07 13.23
CA ASP A 35 8.33 -10.85 13.40
C ASP A 35 8.94 -9.89 14.43
N HIS A 36 9.42 -10.40 15.57
CA HIS A 36 10.11 -9.58 16.57
C HIS A 36 11.40 -8.96 16.02
N TYR A 37 12.20 -9.72 15.28
CA TYR A 37 13.39 -9.21 14.63
C TYR A 37 13.05 -8.06 13.68
N TRP A 38 12.08 -8.26 12.78
CA TRP A 38 11.69 -7.22 11.83
C TRP A 38 11.04 -6.00 12.49
N ALA A 39 10.33 -6.18 13.62
CA ALA A 39 9.79 -5.08 14.40
C ALA A 39 10.91 -4.18 14.94
N GLN A 40 12.03 -4.76 15.41
CA GLN A 40 13.19 -3.98 15.84
C GLN A 40 13.91 -3.32 14.66
N VAL A 41 14.13 -4.04 13.56
CA VAL A 41 14.77 -3.48 12.35
C VAL A 41 13.98 -2.29 11.80
N ARG A 42 12.65 -2.38 11.77
CA ARG A 42 11.76 -1.30 11.29
C ARG A 42 12.01 0.04 12.00
N LEU A 43 12.37 0.03 13.28
CA LEU A 43 12.64 1.26 14.03
C LEU A 43 13.81 2.07 13.44
N LEU A 44 14.80 1.39 12.85
CA LEU A 44 15.93 2.03 12.15
C LEU A 44 15.48 2.83 10.92
N TYR A 45 14.32 2.49 10.36
CA TYR A 45 13.74 3.10 9.17
C TYR A 45 12.57 4.04 9.49
N SER A 46 12.38 4.41 10.76
CA SER A 46 11.30 5.32 11.19
C SER A 46 11.21 6.65 10.42
N PRO A 47 12.29 7.27 9.91
CA PRO A 47 12.17 8.48 9.09
C PRO A 47 11.49 8.28 7.73
N PHE A 48 11.33 7.02 7.28
CA PHE A 48 10.71 6.67 5.99
C PHE A 48 9.26 6.19 6.13
N GLU A 49 8.69 6.22 7.34
CA GLU A 49 7.31 5.81 7.59
C GLU A 49 6.32 6.81 6.98
N ALA A 50 5.34 6.29 6.23
CA ALA A 50 4.34 7.11 5.55
C ALA A 50 3.18 7.57 6.46
N GLY A 51 3.14 7.13 7.72
CA GLY A 51 2.14 7.58 8.69
C GLY A 51 0.70 7.18 8.37
N LEU A 52 0.49 6.16 7.52
CA LEU A 52 -0.85 5.66 7.20
C LEU A 52 -1.54 5.12 8.46
N THR A 53 -2.77 5.58 8.72
CA THR A 53 -3.49 5.32 9.99
C THR A 53 -4.44 4.13 9.95
N GLY A 54 -4.83 3.67 8.76
CA GLY A 54 -5.66 2.48 8.59
C GLY A 54 -5.89 2.09 7.13
N PRO A 55 -6.69 1.03 6.89
CA PRO A 55 -7.07 0.61 5.55
C PRO A 55 -7.67 1.76 4.73
N ASP A 56 -7.37 1.80 3.42
CA ASP A 56 -8.01 2.73 2.49
C ASP A 56 -9.15 2.01 1.76
N PRO A 57 -10.43 2.24 2.12
CA PRO A 57 -11.55 1.62 1.44
C PRO A 57 -11.74 2.12 0.00
N GLU A 58 -11.21 3.31 -0.33
CA GLU A 58 -11.35 3.93 -1.65
C GLU A 58 -10.42 3.28 -2.69
N VAL A 59 -9.59 2.30 -2.30
CA VAL A 59 -8.70 1.57 -3.21
C VAL A 59 -9.43 0.93 -4.39
N TYR A 60 -10.70 0.58 -4.21
CA TYR A 60 -11.56 0.01 -5.26
C TYR A 60 -12.11 1.06 -6.24
N GLU A 61 -11.93 2.35 -5.94
CA GLU A 61 -12.32 3.46 -6.82
C GLU A 61 -11.11 4.00 -7.57
N HIS A 62 -10.06 4.39 -6.84
CA HIS A 62 -8.89 5.03 -7.45
C HIS A 62 -7.86 4.01 -7.98
N GLU A 63 -7.90 2.75 -7.52
CA GLU A 63 -7.03 1.67 -8.00
C GLU A 63 -5.54 2.02 -8.01
N ILE A 64 -5.09 2.78 -7.00
CA ILE A 64 -3.68 3.16 -6.87
C ILE A 64 -2.94 1.94 -6.29
N PRO A 65 -1.91 1.42 -6.97
CA PRO A 65 -1.13 0.30 -6.44
C PRO A 65 -0.51 0.61 -5.07
N GLY A 66 -0.45 -0.38 -4.18
CA GLY A 66 0.00 -0.18 -2.80
C GLY A 66 1.36 0.51 -2.67
N GLY A 67 2.36 0.08 -3.44
CA GLY A 67 3.69 0.70 -3.45
C GLY A 67 3.73 2.10 -4.06
N GLN A 68 2.72 2.50 -4.84
CA GLN A 68 2.62 3.85 -5.38
C GLN A 68 1.91 4.81 -4.43
N LEU A 69 0.93 4.34 -3.65
CA LEU A 69 0.09 5.20 -2.80
C LEU A 69 0.92 6.14 -1.91
N THR A 70 1.88 5.59 -1.17
CA THR A 70 2.74 6.36 -0.27
C THR A 70 3.69 7.28 -1.04
N ASN A 71 4.21 6.83 -2.17
CA ASN A 71 5.06 7.65 -3.04
C ASN A 71 4.29 8.85 -3.61
N LEU A 72 3.06 8.63 -4.08
CA LEU A 72 2.18 9.65 -4.62
C LEU A 72 1.80 10.68 -3.53
N LEU A 73 1.54 10.22 -2.30
CA LEU A 73 1.29 11.08 -1.15
C LEU A 73 2.48 12.00 -0.85
N PHE A 74 3.71 11.45 -0.82
CA PHE A 74 4.91 12.26 -0.61
C PHE A 74 5.15 13.26 -1.75
N GLN A 75 4.92 12.86 -3.01
CA GLN A 75 5.03 13.75 -4.17
C GLN A 75 4.01 14.89 -4.11
N ALA A 76 2.75 14.59 -3.81
CA ALA A 76 1.70 15.59 -3.64
C ALA A 76 2.07 16.59 -2.53
N ALA A 77 2.60 16.12 -1.39
CA ALA A 77 3.09 17.00 -0.33
C ALA A 77 4.23 17.93 -0.80
N GLN A 78 5.20 17.40 -1.55
CA GLN A 78 6.32 18.19 -2.10
C GLN A 78 5.88 19.24 -3.11
N GLN A 79 4.78 19.00 -3.82
CA GLN A 79 4.20 19.94 -4.78
C GLN A 79 3.20 20.92 -4.15
N GLY A 80 3.00 20.88 -2.83
CA GLY A 80 2.03 21.74 -2.14
C GLY A 80 0.57 21.27 -2.26
N LEU A 81 0.34 20.05 -2.77
CA LEU A 81 -0.97 19.42 -2.90
C LEU A 81 -1.35 18.56 -1.67
N GLY A 82 -0.56 18.61 -0.59
CA GLY A 82 -0.79 17.76 0.59
C GLY A 82 -2.18 17.91 1.23
N SER A 83 -2.75 19.12 1.24
CA SER A 83 -4.12 19.37 1.71
C SER A 83 -5.20 18.94 0.71
N GLN A 84 -4.80 18.61 -0.52
CA GLN A 84 -5.66 18.25 -1.65
C GLN A 84 -5.56 16.74 -1.99
N TRP A 85 -5.19 15.92 -1.01
CA TRP A 85 -4.99 14.49 -1.23
C TRP A 85 -6.25 13.78 -1.77
N ALA A 86 -7.42 14.12 -1.22
CA ALA A 86 -8.70 13.57 -1.69
C ALA A 86 -8.96 13.94 -3.17
N GLN A 87 -8.66 15.17 -3.55
CA GLN A 87 -8.77 15.66 -4.93
C GLN A 87 -7.75 14.95 -5.83
N THR A 88 -6.53 14.72 -5.36
CA THR A 88 -5.50 13.96 -6.09
C THR A 88 -5.95 12.54 -6.37
N LYS A 89 -6.58 11.86 -5.40
CA LYS A 89 -7.17 10.52 -5.62
C LYS A 89 -8.29 10.55 -6.65
N LYS A 90 -9.16 11.57 -6.62
CA LYS A 90 -10.22 11.73 -7.62
C LYS A 90 -9.69 12.04 -9.02
N ALA A 91 -8.65 12.88 -9.12
CA ALA A 91 -7.97 13.16 -10.38
C ALA A 91 -7.28 11.91 -10.94
N TYR A 92 -6.81 11.00 -10.07
CA TYR A 92 -6.22 9.73 -10.49
C TYR A 92 -7.22 8.79 -11.17
N GLU A 93 -8.45 8.69 -10.65
CA GLU A 93 -9.56 7.99 -11.30
C GLU A 93 -9.88 8.62 -12.67
N GLN A 94 -10.05 9.95 -12.71
CA GLN A 94 -10.33 10.67 -13.95
C GLN A 94 -9.21 10.53 -15.00
N ALA A 95 -7.96 10.56 -14.56
CA ALA A 95 -6.80 10.34 -15.41
C ALA A 95 -6.81 8.93 -16.02
N ASN A 96 -7.21 7.91 -15.26
CA ASN A 96 -7.37 6.55 -15.79
C ASN A 96 -8.44 6.49 -16.89
N ASP A 97 -9.59 7.12 -16.66
CA ASP A 97 -10.68 7.16 -17.65
C ASP A 97 -10.24 7.87 -18.93
N LEU A 98 -9.56 9.01 -18.80
CA LEU A 98 -9.01 9.76 -19.95
C LEU A 98 -7.98 8.95 -20.74
N LEU A 99 -7.23 8.08 -20.06
CA LEU A 99 -6.23 7.22 -20.67
C LEU A 99 -6.81 5.89 -21.20
N GLY A 100 -8.13 5.69 -21.08
CA GLY A 100 -8.85 4.56 -21.65
C GLY A 100 -8.94 3.33 -20.74
N ASP A 101 -9.02 3.54 -19.43
CA ASP A 101 -9.17 2.50 -18.40
C ASP A 101 -8.10 1.40 -18.49
N ILE A 102 -6.87 1.79 -18.14
CA ILE A 102 -5.70 0.92 -18.31
C ILE A 102 -5.38 0.14 -17.05
N VAL A 103 -4.64 -0.96 -17.23
CA VAL A 103 -3.96 -1.62 -16.11
C VAL A 103 -2.88 -0.70 -15.56
N LYS A 104 -2.97 -0.41 -14.26
CA LYS A 104 -2.07 0.50 -13.55
C LYS A 104 -1.07 -0.31 -12.72
N VAL A 105 0.13 -0.49 -13.25
CA VAL A 105 1.31 -1.01 -12.54
C VAL A 105 2.54 -0.28 -13.08
N THR A 106 3.70 -0.37 -12.42
CA THR A 106 4.92 0.22 -12.98
C THR A 106 5.18 -0.30 -14.41
N PRO A 107 5.37 0.56 -15.42
CA PRO A 107 5.49 2.03 -15.34
C PRO A 107 4.19 2.83 -15.62
N THR A 108 3.11 2.20 -16.09
CA THR A 108 1.86 2.89 -16.48
C THR A 108 1.21 3.66 -15.34
N SER A 109 1.27 3.11 -14.12
CA SER A 109 0.69 3.75 -12.95
C SER A 109 1.37 5.09 -12.62
N LYS A 110 2.67 5.23 -12.92
CA LYS A 110 3.40 6.50 -12.80
C LYS A 110 2.83 7.56 -13.76
N VAL A 111 2.52 7.18 -15.00
CA VAL A 111 1.93 8.10 -15.99
C VAL A 111 0.58 8.62 -15.53
N VAL A 112 -0.29 7.75 -14.99
CA VAL A 112 -1.58 8.15 -14.42
C VAL A 112 -1.38 9.08 -13.23
N GLY A 113 -0.42 8.77 -12.34
CA GLY A 113 -0.11 9.59 -11.17
C GLY A 113 0.39 10.99 -11.50
N ASP A 114 1.26 11.11 -12.50
CA ASP A 114 1.74 12.42 -12.98
C ASP A 114 0.61 13.26 -13.57
N LEU A 115 -0.26 12.64 -14.40
CA LEU A 115 -1.40 13.34 -15.00
C LEU A 115 -2.38 13.80 -13.92
N ALA A 116 -2.64 12.97 -12.91
CA ALA A 116 -3.50 13.30 -11.78
C ALA A 116 -3.00 14.49 -10.96
N GLN A 117 -1.69 14.63 -10.78
CA GLN A 117 -1.09 15.79 -10.07
C GLN A 117 -1.06 17.05 -10.93
N PHE A 118 -1.08 16.90 -12.26
CA PHE A 118 -1.14 18.02 -13.20
C PHE A 118 -2.54 18.62 -13.32
N MET A 119 -3.58 17.79 -13.22
CA MET A 119 -5.00 18.17 -13.25
C MET A 119 -5.45 18.91 -11.99
#